data_AF-A0AAV0ZA28-F1
#
_entry.id   AF-A0AAV0ZA28-F1
#
_cell.length_a   1.000
_cell.length_b   1.000
_cell.length_c   1.000
_cell.angle_alpha   90.00
_cell.angle_beta   90.00
_cell.angle_gamma   90.00
#
_symmetry.space_group_name_H-M   'P 1'
#
loop_
_entity.id
_entity.type
_entity.pdbx_description
1 polymer ?
#
loop_
_entity_poly.entity_id
_entity_poly.type
_entity_poly.pdbx_seq_one_letter_code
_entity_poly.pdbx_strand_id
1 'polypeptide(L)'
;MFLTIKAMDGKENSKVHHQQKLQHFEEKEKYTSSSFPLTPREESSIESTSSSSNAMDDEEEEISLNELLLDANIKKKIELLAAMVGVDTAEPAIVLSEVVRVLKALKAISHY
;
A
#
# COMPACT_ATOMS: atom_id res chain seq x y z
N MET A 1 -21.45 -39.14 -53.85
CA MET A 1 -20.32 -39.74 -53.11
C MET A 1 -19.37 -38.60 -52.79
N PHE A 2 -19.24 -38.21 -51.53
CA PHE A 2 -18.37 -37.11 -51.11
C PHE A 2 -17.04 -37.69 -50.62
N LEU A 3 -15.94 -37.21 -51.20
CA LEU A 3 -14.58 -37.63 -50.84
C LEU A 3 -14.09 -36.86 -49.60
N THR A 4 -13.54 -37.61 -48.65
CA THR A 4 -12.90 -37.18 -47.41
C THR A 4 -11.54 -36.56 -47.66
N ILE A 5 -11.24 -35.44 -47.01
CA ILE A 5 -9.86 -34.94 -46.86
C ILE A 5 -9.58 -34.75 -45.36
N LYS A 6 -8.71 -35.61 -44.83
CA LYS A 6 -8.01 -35.42 -43.56
C LYS A 6 -6.56 -35.10 -43.86
N ALA A 7 -6.05 -34.00 -43.31
CA ALA A 7 -4.64 -33.84 -42.98
C ALA A 7 -4.53 -32.78 -41.88
N MET A 8 -4.21 -33.20 -40.67
CA MET A 8 -3.76 -32.34 -39.57
C MET A 8 -2.24 -32.50 -39.50
N ASP A 9 -1.51 -31.44 -39.80
CA ASP A 9 -0.06 -31.39 -39.60
C ASP A 9 0.19 -30.96 -38.14
N GLY A 10 0.62 -31.93 -37.33
CA GLY A 10 1.04 -31.73 -35.95
C GLY A 10 2.53 -31.39 -35.94
N LYS A 11 2.88 -30.16 -35.57
CA LYS A 11 4.26 -29.77 -35.33
C LYS A 11 4.48 -29.50 -33.84
N GLU A 12 4.95 -30.55 -33.17
CA GLU A 12 5.46 -30.54 -31.81
C GLU A 12 6.81 -29.81 -31.75
N ASN A 13 6.90 -28.76 -30.93
CA ASN A 13 8.18 -28.16 -30.56
C ASN A 13 8.28 -28.12 -29.04
N SER A 14 8.59 -29.27 -28.46
CA SER A 14 9.07 -29.38 -27.07
C SER A 14 10.54 -29.01 -27.04
N LYS A 15 10.92 -27.95 -26.32
CA LYS A 15 12.30 -27.78 -25.85
C LYS A 15 12.32 -27.27 -24.43
N VAL A 16 12.65 -28.21 -23.56
CA VAL A 16 12.98 -28.08 -22.15
C VAL A 16 14.18 -27.15 -21.98
N HIS A 17 14.07 -26.12 -21.13
CA HIS A 17 15.24 -25.57 -20.46
C HIS A 17 14.92 -25.21 -19.01
N HIS A 18 15.18 -26.19 -18.15
CA HIS A 18 15.26 -26.05 -16.71
C HIS A 18 16.73 -25.89 -16.34
N GLN A 19 17.13 -24.68 -15.93
CA GLN A 19 18.27 -24.39 -15.04
C GLN A 19 17.94 -23.04 -14.38
N GLN A 20 17.55 -22.97 -13.10
CA GLN A 20 18.41 -22.93 -11.92
C GLN A 20 19.60 -21.96 -12.02
N LYS A 21 19.51 -20.89 -11.20
CA LYS A 21 20.46 -20.55 -10.12
C LYS A 21 21.27 -19.23 -10.27
N LEU A 22 21.02 -18.38 -9.26
CA LEU A 22 21.88 -17.41 -8.55
C LEU A 22 22.32 -16.09 -9.21
N GLN A 23 21.97 -15.03 -8.47
CA GLN A 23 22.81 -13.88 -8.09
C GLN A 23 23.23 -12.91 -9.19
N HIS A 24 22.57 -11.75 -9.21
CA HIS A 24 23.30 -10.51 -8.95
C HIS A 24 22.34 -9.41 -8.45
N PHE A 25 22.50 -9.05 -7.17
CA PHE A 25 22.15 -7.74 -6.66
C PHE A 25 23.13 -6.75 -7.31
N GLU A 26 22.61 -5.67 -7.90
CA GLU A 26 23.42 -4.49 -8.18
C GLU A 26 22.77 -3.30 -7.51
N GLU A 27 23.40 -2.95 -6.40
CA GLU A 27 23.14 -1.85 -5.49
C GLU A 27 23.58 -0.54 -6.17
N LYS A 28 22.67 0.43 -6.29
CA LYS A 28 23.05 1.82 -6.55
C LYS A 28 22.38 2.72 -5.52
N GLU A 29 23.05 2.84 -4.39
CA GLU A 29 22.82 3.91 -3.42
C GLU A 29 23.12 5.26 -4.08
N LYS A 30 22.10 6.11 -4.20
CA LYS A 30 22.30 7.53 -4.53
C LYS A 30 21.96 8.34 -3.28
N TYR A 31 23.01 8.61 -2.49
CA TYR A 31 22.95 9.52 -1.35
C TYR A 31 22.61 10.93 -1.82
N THR A 32 21.37 11.36 -1.60
CA THR A 32 21.01 12.78 -1.57
C THR A 32 21.32 13.32 -0.18
N SER A 33 22.50 13.92 -0.04
CA SER A 33 22.88 14.73 1.13
C SER A 33 21.87 15.87 1.32
N SER A 34 21.01 15.75 2.34
CA SER A 34 20.16 16.85 2.81
C SER A 34 20.92 17.65 3.86
N SER A 35 21.46 18.79 3.44
CA SER A 35 22.09 19.78 4.33
C SER A 35 21.00 20.65 4.96
N PHE A 36 20.72 20.48 6.25
CA PHE A 36 19.84 21.37 7.01
C PHE A 36 20.63 22.54 7.60
N PRO A 37 20.25 23.81 7.35
CA PRO A 37 20.77 24.92 8.14
C PRO A 37 20.01 25.04 9.47
N LEU A 38 20.78 25.08 10.56
CA LEU A 38 20.35 25.47 11.90
C LEU A 38 20.42 26.99 12.05
N THR A 39 19.33 27.66 12.42
CA THR A 39 19.38 29.00 13.04
C THR A 39 18.33 29.16 14.15
N PRO A 40 18.59 29.97 15.20
CA PRO A 40 17.90 29.90 16.49
C PRO A 40 16.97 31.09 16.80
N ARG A 41 16.07 30.88 17.79
CA ARG A 41 15.37 31.90 18.62
C ARG A 41 14.30 32.70 17.84
N GLU A 42 13.10 32.97 18.34
CA GLU A 42 12.77 33.80 19.51
C GLU A 42 11.38 33.47 20.09
N GLU A 43 11.20 33.94 21.31
CA GLU A 43 10.11 33.72 22.25
C GLU A 43 8.97 34.73 22.01
N SER A 44 7.70 34.32 22.10
CA SER A 44 6.63 35.00 22.88
C SER A 44 5.21 34.78 22.32
N SER A 45 4.34 34.40 23.26
CA SER A 45 2.91 34.69 23.39
C SER A 45 1.99 34.59 22.16
N ILE A 46 1.30 33.45 22.05
CA ILE A 46 -0.02 33.43 21.39
C ILE A 46 -1.11 33.58 22.46
N GLU A 47 -1.73 34.74 22.47
CA GLU A 47 -2.95 35.08 23.19
C GLU A 47 -4.10 34.20 22.70
N SER A 48 -4.87 33.66 23.64
CA SER A 48 -5.94 32.69 23.44
C SER A 48 -6.93 33.14 22.35
N THR A 49 -6.97 32.39 21.25
CA THR A 49 -7.92 32.61 20.16
C THR A 49 -9.34 32.34 20.63
N SER A 50 -10.15 33.41 20.62
CA SER A 50 -11.55 33.48 20.21
C SER A 50 -12.35 32.16 20.15
N SER A 51 -13.44 32.14 20.92
CA SER A 51 -14.65 31.38 20.64
C SER A 51 -15.00 31.35 19.15
N SER A 52 -15.23 30.16 18.61
CA SER A 52 -16.29 29.95 17.62
C SER A 52 -16.77 28.51 17.73
N SER A 53 -17.91 28.34 18.39
CA SER A 53 -18.68 27.12 18.40
C SER A 53 -19.23 26.89 16.99
N ASN A 54 -18.47 26.21 16.14
CA ASN A 54 -19.04 25.61 14.94
C ASN A 54 -19.63 24.28 15.37
N ALA A 55 -20.89 24.33 15.83
CA ALA A 55 -21.77 23.19 15.81
C ALA A 55 -22.01 22.87 14.32
N MET A 56 -21.10 22.10 13.74
CA MET A 56 -21.35 21.44 12.47
C MET A 56 -22.29 20.30 12.79
N ASP A 57 -23.48 20.42 12.24
CA ASP A 57 -24.46 19.36 12.07
C ASP A 57 -23.79 18.30 11.18
N ASP A 58 -22.99 17.43 11.80
CA ASP A 58 -22.40 16.23 11.19
C ASP A 58 -23.55 15.24 11.02
N GLU A 59 -24.36 15.44 9.98
CA GLU A 59 -25.16 14.36 9.41
C GLU A 59 -24.16 13.34 8.84
N GLU A 60 -23.68 12.44 9.70
CA GLU A 60 -22.81 11.32 9.35
C GLU A 60 -23.57 10.38 8.39
N GLU A 61 -23.55 10.71 7.11
CA GLU A 61 -24.03 9.82 6.06
C GLU A 61 -23.17 8.55 6.11
N GLU A 62 -23.77 7.45 6.59
CA GLU A 62 -23.08 6.17 6.78
C GLU A 62 -22.66 5.58 5.42
N ILE A 63 -21.46 5.94 4.95
CA ILE A 63 -20.87 5.36 3.73
C ILE A 63 -20.45 3.92 4.03
N SER A 64 -21.00 2.98 3.27
CA SER A 64 -20.65 1.57 3.43
C SER A 64 -19.18 1.32 3.03
N LEU A 65 -18.50 0.44 3.77
CA LEU A 65 -17.12 0.03 3.46
C LEU A 65 -17.02 -0.52 2.03
N ASN A 66 -18.05 -1.23 1.55
CA ASN A 66 -18.08 -1.73 0.18
C ASN A 66 -18.18 -0.62 -0.87
N GLU A 67 -18.91 0.45 -0.58
CA GLU A 67 -19.01 1.63 -1.46
C GLU A 67 -17.67 2.38 -1.49
N LEU A 68 -17.05 2.51 -0.33
CA LEU A 68 -15.74 3.13 -0.16
C LEU A 68 -14.64 2.38 -0.95
N LEU A 69 -14.70 1.05 -1.00
CA LEU A 69 -13.73 0.21 -1.72
C LEU A 69 -13.87 0.25 -3.25
N LEU A 70 -14.96 0.82 -3.77
CA LEU A 70 -15.10 1.06 -5.21
C LEU A 70 -14.20 2.23 -5.67
N ASP A 71 -13.79 3.11 -4.75
CA ASP A 71 -12.83 4.16 -5.06
C ASP A 71 -11.43 3.57 -5.31
N ALA A 72 -10.93 3.76 -6.53
CA ALA A 72 -9.60 3.35 -6.95
C ALA A 72 -8.49 3.93 -6.06
N ASN A 73 -8.68 5.11 -5.48
CA ASN A 73 -7.73 5.71 -4.54
C ASN A 73 -7.69 4.93 -3.23
N ILE A 74 -8.83 4.43 -2.77
CA ILE A 74 -8.94 3.69 -1.51
C ILE A 74 -8.35 2.30 -1.68
N LYS A 75 -8.60 1.65 -2.82
CA LYS A 75 -7.91 0.41 -3.19
C LYS A 75 -6.38 0.54 -3.16
N LYS A 76 -5.83 1.61 -3.75
CA LYS A 76 -4.37 1.89 -3.72
C LYS A 76 -3.84 2.08 -2.29
N LYS A 77 -4.62 2.72 -1.41
CA LYS A 77 -4.26 2.86 0.01
C LYS A 77 -4.23 1.52 0.72
N ILE A 78 -5.21 0.63 0.47
CA ILE A 78 -5.21 -0.73 1.00
C ILE A 78 -3.99 -1.52 0.50
N GLU A 79 -3.67 -1.45 -0.79
CA GLU A 79 -2.47 -2.11 -1.35
C GLU A 79 -1.17 -1.57 -0.74
N LEU A 80 -1.06 -0.24 -0.55
CA LEU A 80 0.07 0.37 0.13
C LEU A 80 0.19 -0.11 1.58
N LEU A 81 -0.92 -0.13 2.32
CA LEU A 81 -0.94 -0.65 3.69
C LEU A 81 -0.53 -2.12 3.73
N ALA A 82 -1.01 -2.94 2.79
CA ALA A 82 -0.64 -4.35 2.69
C ALA A 82 0.88 -4.53 2.52
N ALA A 83 1.49 -3.74 1.64
CA ALA A 83 2.94 -3.74 1.44
C ALA A 83 3.71 -3.27 2.69
N MET A 84 3.18 -2.27 3.42
CA MET A 84 3.81 -1.76 4.65
C MET A 84 3.79 -2.77 5.79
N VAL A 85 2.70 -3.54 5.92
CA VAL A 85 2.58 -4.57 6.97
C VAL A 85 3.10 -5.95 6.54
N GLY A 86 3.50 -6.10 5.27
CA GLY A 86 4.10 -7.32 4.73
C GLY A 86 3.09 -8.45 4.51
N VAL A 87 1.86 -8.14 4.08
CA VAL A 87 0.84 -9.15 3.74
C VAL A 87 0.60 -9.24 2.24
N ASP A 88 0.55 -10.45 1.72
CA ASP A 88 0.34 -10.74 0.30
C ASP A 88 -1.16 -10.85 -0.04
N THR A 89 -1.96 -9.88 0.42
CA THR A 89 -3.40 -9.83 0.13
C THR A 89 -3.89 -8.40 0.00
N ALA A 90 -4.86 -8.19 -0.88
CA ALA A 90 -5.59 -6.93 -1.04
C ALA A 90 -6.96 -6.96 -0.34
N GLU A 91 -7.25 -8.00 0.45
CA GLU A 91 -8.51 -8.14 1.20
C GLU A 91 -8.55 -7.11 2.35
N PRO A 92 -9.45 -6.09 2.30
CA PRO A 92 -9.39 -4.95 3.21
C PRO A 92 -9.53 -5.34 4.69
N ALA A 93 -10.40 -6.31 5.00
CA ALA A 93 -10.58 -6.78 6.36
C ALA A 93 -9.30 -7.37 6.96
N ILE A 94 -8.52 -8.11 6.16
CA ILE A 94 -7.27 -8.73 6.59
C ILE A 94 -6.19 -7.65 6.75
N VAL A 95 -6.03 -6.79 5.75
CA VAL A 95 -5.02 -5.71 5.76
C VAL A 95 -5.24 -4.78 6.96
N LEU A 96 -6.48 -4.34 7.20
CA LEU A 96 -6.80 -3.44 8.31
C LEU A 96 -6.60 -4.12 9.68
N SER A 97 -6.94 -5.40 9.80
CA SER A 97 -6.68 -6.17 11.02
C SER A 97 -5.19 -6.22 11.33
N GLU A 98 -4.36 -6.40 10.31
CA GLU A 98 -2.90 -6.49 10.45
C GLU A 98 -2.26 -5.14 10.81
N VAL A 99 -2.71 -4.05 10.17
CA VAL A 99 -2.30 -2.69 10.53
C VAL A 99 -2.58 -2.43 12.01
N VAL A 100 -3.78 -2.76 12.49
CA VAL A 100 -4.14 -2.60 13.91
C VAL A 100 -3.26 -3.45 14.82
N ARG A 101 -2.95 -4.69 14.43
CA ARG A 101 -2.06 -5.58 15.19
C ARG A 101 -0.66 -4.97 15.32
N VAL A 102 -0.09 -4.47 14.22
CA VAL A 102 1.24 -3.82 14.21
C VAL A 102 1.22 -2.56 15.07
N LEU A 103 0.24 -1.67 14.91
CA LEU A 103 0.13 -0.46 15.72
C LEU A 103 0.01 -0.75 17.22
N LYS A 104 -0.75 -1.78 17.60
CA LYS A 104 -0.83 -2.23 19.01
C LYS A 104 0.51 -2.74 19.52
N ALA A 105 1.23 -3.52 18.73
CA ALA A 105 2.56 -4.00 19.10
C ALA A 105 3.55 -2.84 19.26
N LEU A 106 3.54 -1.88 18.34
CA LEU A 106 4.35 -0.65 18.40
C LEU A 106 4.01 0.19 19.65
N LYS A 107 2.73 0.35 19.97
CA LYS A 107 2.28 1.04 21.18
C LYS A 107 2.75 0.33 22.45
N ALA A 108 2.75 -1.00 22.47
CA ALA A 108 3.18 -1.77 23.63
C ALA A 108 4.68 -1.66 23.89
N ILE A 109 5.50 -1.47 22.84
CA ILE A 109 6.95 -1.26 22.99
C ILE A 109 7.32 0.21 23.19
N SER A 110 6.50 1.16 22.72
CA SER A 110 6.71 2.58 22.97
C SER A 110 6.15 2.94 24.35
N HIS A 111 7.01 2.93 25.38
CA HIS A 111 6.71 3.45 26.72
C HIS A 111 6.66 4.99 26.75
N TYR A 112 5.85 5.61 25.89
CA TYR A 112 5.62 7.06 25.89
C TYR A 112 4.26 7.41 26.48
#